data_AF-A0A7S2NU19-F1
#
_entry.id   AF-A0A7S2NU19-F1
#
_cell.length_a   1.000
_cell.length_b   1.000
_cell.length_c   1.000
_cell.angle_alpha   90.00
_cell.angle_beta   90.00
_cell.angle_gamma   90.00
#
_symmetry.space_group_name_H-M   'P 1'
#
loop_
_entity.id
_entity.type
_entity.pdbx_description
1 polymer ?
#
loop_
_entity_poly.entity_id
_entity_poly.type
_entity_poly.pdbx_seq_one_letter_code
_entity_poly.pdbx_strand_id
1 'polypeptide(L)'
;DVHGQYHDLLRIFEYGLFPPESNYIFLGDYVDRGKQSLETITLMFAYKAKYPENFFLLRGNHECASITRIYGFYDECKRRYNIKLWKNFCDVFNCLPVCGLIDEKIICMHGGLSPELSNMDQVRKLVRPTDVPDTGLICDLLWADPDKDIAGWAENDR
;
A
#
# COMPACT_ATOMS: atom_id res chain seq x y z
N ASP A 1 1.26 1.32 -8.10
CA ASP A 1 0.05 2.07 -7.72
C ASP A 1 -1.09 1.66 -8.63
N VAL A 2 -2.31 1.65 -8.10
CA VAL A 2 -3.53 1.33 -8.85
C VAL A 2 -4.57 2.45 -8.74
N HIS A 3 -4.64 3.15 -7.60
CA HIS A 3 -5.47 4.34 -7.39
C HIS A 3 -6.90 4.21 -7.94
N GLY A 4 -7.61 3.14 -7.56
CA GLY A 4 -9.00 2.93 -7.95
C GLY A 4 -9.26 2.81 -9.46
N GLN A 5 -8.24 2.55 -10.28
CA GLN A 5 -8.36 2.25 -11.71
C GLN A 5 -8.73 0.78 -11.95
N TYR A 6 -9.92 0.39 -11.48
CA TYR A 6 -10.35 -1.01 -11.43
C TYR A 6 -10.27 -1.73 -12.79
N HIS A 7 -10.68 -1.08 -13.88
CA HIS A 7 -10.61 -1.70 -15.21
C HIS A 7 -9.17 -1.93 -15.69
N ASP A 8 -8.24 -1.06 -15.31
CA ASP A 8 -6.83 -1.25 -15.64
C ASP A 8 -6.20 -2.34 -14.77
N LEU A 9 -6.63 -2.49 -13.52
CA LEU A 9 -6.27 -3.65 -12.69
C LEU A 9 -6.69 -4.97 -13.35
N LEU A 10 -7.90 -5.05 -13.89
CA LEU A 10 -8.35 -6.24 -14.61
C LEU A 10 -7.48 -6.52 -15.84
N ARG A 11 -7.09 -5.48 -16.59
CA ARG A 11 -6.14 -5.62 -17.71
C ARG A 11 -4.77 -6.12 -17.25
N ILE A 12 -4.26 -5.65 -16.11
CA ILE A 12 -3.00 -6.16 -15.53
C ILE A 12 -3.11 -7.68 -15.31
N PHE A 13 -4.23 -8.17 -14.79
CA PHE A 13 -4.43 -9.61 -14.61
C PHE A 13 -4.67 -10.37 -15.93
N GLU A 14 -5.33 -9.77 -16.92
CA GLU A 14 -5.47 -10.38 -18.24
C GLU A 14 -4.10 -10.61 -18.91
N TYR A 15 -3.18 -9.65 -18.78
CA TYR A 15 -1.83 -9.74 -19.35
C TYR A 15 -0.88 -10.58 -18.49
N GLY A 16 -0.92 -10.42 -17.17
CA GLY A 16 -0.05 -11.10 -16.21
C GLY A 16 -0.58 -12.46 -15.74
N LEU A 17 -1.71 -12.91 -16.30
CA LEU A 17 -2.51 -14.05 -15.84
C LEU A 17 -3.19 -13.80 -14.49
N PHE A 18 -4.43 -14.23 -14.36
CA PHE A 18 -5.17 -14.10 -13.11
C PHE A 18 -4.52 -14.94 -11.99
N PRO A 19 -4.78 -14.65 -10.71
CA PRO A 19 -4.42 -15.55 -9.63
C PRO A 19 -5.32 -16.82 -9.62
N PRO A 20 -4.76 -18.03 -9.45
CA PRO A 20 -3.41 -18.33 -8.96
C PRO A 20 -2.41 -18.68 -10.08
N GLU A 21 -2.73 -18.46 -11.35
CA GLU A 21 -1.86 -18.77 -12.48
C GLU A 21 -0.55 -17.96 -12.46
N SER A 22 -0.52 -16.82 -11.76
CA SER A 22 0.70 -16.07 -11.43
C SER A 22 0.68 -15.56 -9.99
N ASN A 23 1.88 -15.47 -9.40
CA ASN A 23 2.08 -14.89 -8.08
C ASN A 23 2.23 -13.37 -8.19
N TYR A 24 1.61 -12.64 -7.28
CA TYR A 24 1.62 -11.17 -7.28
C TYR A 24 2.10 -10.60 -5.97
N ILE A 25 2.90 -9.54 -6.06
CA ILE A 25 3.17 -8.60 -4.98
C ILE A 25 2.83 -7.20 -5.48
N PHE A 26 1.89 -6.53 -4.81
CA PHE A 26 1.56 -5.13 -5.09
C PHE A 26 2.20 -4.22 -4.03
N LEU A 27 2.65 -3.05 -4.47
CA LEU A 27 3.47 -2.13 -3.68
C LEU A 27 2.65 -1.00 -3.02
N GLY A 28 1.35 -1.18 -2.80
CA GLY A 28 0.49 -0.15 -2.21
C GLY A 28 -0.23 0.75 -3.23
N ASP A 29 -0.90 1.77 -2.70
CA ASP A 29 -1.66 2.80 -3.40
C ASP A 29 -2.78 2.21 -4.25
N TYR A 30 -3.68 1.52 -3.56
CA TYR A 30 -4.83 0.83 -4.14
C TYR A 30 -6.02 1.76 -4.31
N VAL A 31 -6.20 2.67 -3.36
CA VAL A 31 -7.36 3.56 -3.23
C VAL A 31 -7.00 5.00 -3.57
N ASP A 32 -8.00 5.87 -3.49
CA ASP A 32 -7.95 7.30 -3.79
C ASP A 32 -7.65 7.63 -5.27
N ARG A 33 -7.87 8.91 -5.63
CA ARG A 33 -7.59 9.53 -6.95
C ARG A 33 -8.38 8.96 -8.14
N GLY A 34 -8.78 7.69 -8.12
CA GLY A 34 -9.64 7.06 -9.11
C GLY A 34 -11.11 6.97 -8.69
N LYS A 35 -11.91 6.34 -9.56
CA LYS A 35 -13.38 6.31 -9.44
C LYS A 35 -13.93 5.04 -8.78
N GLN A 36 -13.14 3.98 -8.70
CA GLN A 36 -13.56 2.63 -8.31
C GLN A 36 -12.57 2.03 -7.31
N SER A 37 -12.25 2.77 -6.26
CA SER A 37 -11.34 2.31 -5.20
C SER A 37 -11.94 1.13 -4.44
N LEU A 38 -13.26 1.14 -4.21
CA LEU A 38 -13.96 0.06 -3.53
C LEU A 38 -13.84 -1.27 -4.28
N GLU A 39 -14.10 -1.29 -5.58
CA GLU A 39 -13.93 -2.49 -6.41
C GLU A 39 -12.47 -2.98 -6.41
N THR A 40 -11.54 -2.04 -6.57
CA THR A 40 -10.09 -2.31 -6.60
C THR A 40 -9.63 -3.00 -5.33
N ILE A 41 -9.84 -2.38 -4.16
CA ILE A 41 -9.37 -2.94 -2.90
C ILE A 41 -10.13 -4.19 -2.48
N THR A 42 -11.42 -4.28 -2.80
CA THR A 42 -12.24 -5.46 -2.47
C THR A 42 -11.76 -6.68 -3.26
N LEU A 43 -11.47 -6.53 -4.55
CA LEU A 43 -10.94 -7.63 -5.36
C LEU A 43 -9.56 -8.07 -4.85
N MET A 44 -8.69 -7.12 -4.52
CA MET A 44 -7.36 -7.42 -3.97
C MET A 44 -7.43 -8.16 -2.63
N PHE A 45 -8.31 -7.74 -1.71
CA PHE A 45 -8.52 -8.46 -0.45
C PHE A 45 -9.17 -9.83 -0.67
N ALA A 46 -10.08 -9.97 -1.63
CA ALA A 46 -10.63 -11.28 -2.00
C ALA A 46 -9.54 -12.23 -2.50
N TYR A 47 -8.61 -11.75 -3.35
CA TYR A 47 -7.46 -12.55 -3.76
C TYR A 47 -6.50 -12.85 -2.63
N LYS A 48 -6.23 -11.89 -1.72
CA LYS A 48 -5.41 -12.16 -0.53
C LYS A 48 -6.02 -13.24 0.35
N ALA A 49 -7.33 -13.21 0.56
CA ALA A 49 -8.04 -14.22 1.35
C ALA A 49 -8.08 -15.58 0.64
N LYS A 50 -8.23 -15.60 -0.69
CA LYS A 50 -8.33 -16.82 -1.49
C LYS A 50 -6.96 -17.50 -1.71
N TYR A 51 -5.91 -16.72 -1.92
CA TYR A 51 -4.56 -17.20 -2.25
C TYR A 51 -3.50 -16.54 -1.34
N PRO A 52 -3.54 -16.81 -0.02
CA PRO A 52 -2.72 -16.11 0.96
C PRO A 52 -1.21 -16.25 0.74
N GLU A 53 -0.77 -17.35 0.11
CA GLU A 53 0.65 -17.66 -0.15
C GLU A 53 1.11 -17.28 -1.57
N ASN A 54 0.22 -16.75 -2.41
CA ASN A 54 0.51 -16.40 -3.81
C ASN A 54 0.20 -14.93 -4.16
N PHE A 55 -0.57 -14.25 -3.30
CA PHE A 55 -1.00 -12.88 -3.50
C PHE A 55 -0.64 -12.02 -2.29
N PHE A 56 0.21 -11.02 -2.50
CA PHE A 56 0.78 -10.18 -1.45
C PHE A 56 0.47 -8.71 -1.70
N LEU A 57 0.09 -8.01 -0.64
CA LEU A 57 -0.27 -6.59 -0.66
C LEU A 57 0.60 -5.87 0.35
N LEU A 58 1.44 -4.94 -0.11
CA LEU A 58 2.16 -4.02 0.77
C LEU A 58 1.30 -2.78 1.06
N ARG A 59 1.68 -1.99 2.05
CA ARG A 59 1.02 -0.73 2.40
C ARG A 59 1.62 0.42 1.60
N GLY A 60 0.79 1.19 0.90
CA GLY A 60 1.16 2.49 0.34
C GLY A 60 0.81 3.63 1.29
N ASN A 61 1.21 4.84 0.96
CA ASN A 61 0.86 6.02 1.76
C ASN A 61 -0.64 6.35 1.67
N HIS A 62 -1.31 5.95 0.59
CA HIS A 62 -2.76 6.08 0.48
C HIS A 62 -3.55 5.06 1.31
N GLU A 63 -2.91 4.07 1.93
CA GLU A 63 -3.56 3.15 2.88
C GLU A 63 -3.43 3.64 4.34
N CYS A 64 -3.75 4.91 4.59
CA CYS A 64 -3.84 5.47 5.94
C CYS A 64 -5.06 6.40 6.10
N ALA A 65 -5.48 6.62 7.34
CA ALA A 65 -6.73 7.33 7.62
C ALA A 65 -6.65 8.81 7.23
N SER A 66 -5.50 9.47 7.43
CA SER A 66 -5.31 10.89 7.10
C SER A 66 -5.41 11.15 5.59
N ILE A 67 -4.80 10.30 4.76
CA ILE A 67 -4.78 10.45 3.30
C ILE A 67 -6.12 10.05 2.69
N THR A 68 -6.65 8.87 3.01
CA THR A 68 -7.96 8.41 2.48
C THR A 68 -9.13 9.34 2.81
N ARG A 69 -8.99 10.14 3.88
CA ARG A 69 -10.00 11.13 4.29
C ARG A 69 -10.18 12.25 3.28
N ILE A 70 -9.14 12.58 2.51
CA ILE A 70 -9.03 13.79 1.69
C ILE A 70 -9.01 13.45 0.20
N TYR A 71 -8.39 12.33 -0.20
CA TYR A 71 -8.10 12.04 -1.61
C TYR A 71 -9.12 11.14 -2.33
N GLY A 72 -10.25 10.85 -1.68
CA GLY A 72 -11.48 10.38 -2.34
C GLY A 72 -12.10 9.11 -1.77
N PHE A 73 -11.32 8.22 -1.14
CA PHE A 73 -11.82 6.92 -0.69
C PHE A 73 -12.86 7.03 0.43
N TYR A 74 -12.66 7.95 1.37
CA TYR A 74 -13.67 8.26 2.38
C TYR A 74 -15.00 8.68 1.75
N ASP A 75 -14.96 9.58 0.77
CA ASP A 75 -16.16 10.08 0.11
C ASP A 75 -16.83 9.00 -0.75
N GLU A 76 -16.04 8.13 -1.38
CA GLU A 76 -16.55 6.96 -2.10
C GLU A 76 -17.30 6.01 -1.16
N CYS A 77 -16.70 5.65 -0.03
CA CYS A 77 -17.32 4.83 1.02
C CYS A 77 -18.59 5.47 1.58
N LYS A 78 -18.55 6.75 1.91
CA LYS A 78 -19.68 7.50 2.45
C LYS A 78 -20.84 7.57 1.44
N ARG A 79 -20.54 7.80 0.17
CA ARG A 79 -21.54 7.96 -0.90
C ARG A 79 -22.23 6.64 -1.25
N ARG A 80 -21.49 5.53 -1.30
CA ARG A 80 -22.01 4.23 -1.74
C ARG A 80 -22.49 3.34 -0.59
N TYR A 81 -21.94 3.55 0.60
CA TYR A 81 -22.21 2.74 1.79
C TYR A 81 -22.36 3.64 3.01
N ASN A 82 -21.37 3.67 3.91
CA ASN A 82 -21.39 4.46 5.13
C ASN A 82 -19.97 4.69 5.66
N ILE A 83 -19.85 5.62 6.61
CA ILE A 83 -18.58 5.98 7.24
C ILE A 83 -17.99 4.83 8.07
N LYS A 84 -18.84 3.95 8.62
CA LYS A 84 -18.37 2.77 9.38
C LYS A 84 -17.57 1.82 8.49
N LEU A 85 -17.98 1.66 7.23
CA LEU A 85 -17.23 0.84 6.26
C LEU A 85 -15.84 1.41 6.01
N TRP A 86 -15.70 2.73 5.83
CA TRP A 86 -14.37 3.36 5.69
C TRP A 86 -13.48 3.11 6.91
N LYS A 87 -14.03 3.21 8.13
CA LYS A 87 -13.27 2.89 9.36
C LYS A 87 -12.78 1.44 9.37
N ASN A 88 -13.63 0.49 8.97
CA ASN A 88 -13.23 -0.91 8.86
C ASN A 88 -12.09 -1.11 7.84
N PHE A 89 -12.11 -0.38 6.72
CA PHE A 89 -10.98 -0.41 5.77
C PHE A 89 -9.70 0.13 6.41
N CYS A 90 -9.77 1.25 7.14
CA CYS A 90 -8.61 1.78 7.87
C CYS A 90 -8.05 0.75 8.88
N ASP A 91 -8.90 0.02 9.60
CA ASP A 91 -8.46 -1.03 10.52
C ASP A 91 -7.68 -2.14 9.79
N VAL A 92 -8.12 -2.52 8.58
CA VAL A 92 -7.40 -3.50 7.75
C VAL A 92 -6.10 -2.91 7.20
N PHE A 93 -6.12 -1.67 6.72
CA PHE A 93 -4.93 -0.97 6.21
C PHE A 93 -3.83 -0.85 7.27
N ASN A 94 -4.21 -0.59 8.53
CA ASN A 94 -3.28 -0.57 9.66
C ASN A 94 -2.58 -1.92 9.91
N CYS A 95 -3.08 -3.01 9.33
CA CYS A 95 -2.50 -4.35 9.41
C CYS A 95 -1.64 -4.73 8.19
N LEU A 96 -1.57 -3.91 7.14
CA LEU A 96 -0.79 -4.24 5.95
C LEU A 96 0.72 -4.24 6.24
N PRO A 97 1.50 -5.16 5.65
CA PRO A 97 2.95 -5.13 5.74
C PRO A 97 3.52 -3.92 4.96
N VAL A 98 4.55 -3.27 5.50
CA VAL A 98 5.16 -2.07 4.87
C VAL A 98 6.30 -2.42 3.91
N CYS A 99 6.77 -3.67 3.92
CA CYS A 99 7.93 -4.10 3.15
C CYS A 99 7.83 -5.59 2.79
N GLY A 100 8.40 -5.97 1.65
CA GLY A 100 8.59 -7.35 1.20
C GLY A 100 10.05 -7.62 0.85
N LEU A 101 10.49 -8.88 0.97
CA LEU A 101 11.82 -9.33 0.57
C LEU A 101 11.68 -10.56 -0.33
N ILE A 102 12.10 -10.45 -1.59
CA ILE A 102 12.03 -11.51 -2.60
C ILE A 102 13.41 -12.14 -2.73
N ASP A 103 13.46 -13.47 -2.59
CA ASP A 103 14.67 -14.29 -2.74
C ASP A 103 15.90 -13.75 -2.01
N GLU A 104 15.68 -13.14 -0.83
CA GLU A 104 16.72 -12.52 0.01
C GLU A 104 17.54 -11.42 -0.71
N LYS A 105 17.03 -10.89 -1.84
CA LYS A 105 17.79 -10.03 -2.74
C LYS A 105 17.08 -8.73 -3.10
N ILE A 106 15.77 -8.78 -3.30
CA ILE A 106 14.99 -7.62 -3.76
C ILE A 106 14.09 -7.16 -2.61
N ILE A 107 14.39 -5.97 -2.09
CA ILE A 107 13.54 -5.31 -1.10
C ILE A 107 12.46 -4.50 -1.83
N CYS A 108 11.23 -4.63 -1.38
CA CYS A 108 10.06 -4.00 -1.97
C CYS A 108 9.39 -3.13 -0.91
N MET A 109 9.11 -1.88 -1.24
CA MET A 109 8.33 -0.93 -0.44
C MET A 109 7.63 0.05 -1.38
N HIS A 110 6.73 0.87 -0.85
CA HIS A 110 5.99 1.82 -1.68
C HIS A 110 6.84 3.05 -2.03
N GLY A 111 7.35 3.74 -1.00
CA GLY A 111 8.20 4.93 -1.16
C GLY A 111 9.65 4.54 -1.36
N GLY A 112 10.43 4.60 -0.28
CA GLY A 112 11.88 4.41 -0.40
C GLY A 112 12.58 4.16 0.92
N LEU A 113 13.91 4.31 0.90
CA LEU A 113 14.74 4.03 2.06
C LEU A 113 14.51 5.07 3.17
N SER A 114 14.81 4.66 4.41
CA SER A 114 14.84 5.54 5.57
C SER A 114 16.27 5.72 6.07
N PRO A 115 16.68 6.93 6.51
CA PRO A 115 17.93 7.12 7.24
C PRO A 115 17.97 6.33 8.55
N GLU A 116 16.81 5.93 9.10
CA GLU A 116 16.71 5.09 10.29
C GLU A 116 16.84 3.60 9.97
N LEU A 117 16.74 3.18 8.70
CA LEU A 117 16.82 1.78 8.29
C LEU A 117 18.27 1.32 8.19
N SER A 118 18.78 0.78 9.30
CA SER A 118 20.12 0.16 9.37
C SER A 118 20.08 -1.36 9.20
N ASN A 119 18.97 -2.00 9.57
CA ASN A 119 18.80 -3.45 9.50
C ASN A 119 17.32 -3.84 9.34
N MET A 120 17.08 -4.99 8.69
CA MET A 120 15.72 -5.48 8.42
C MET A 120 14.96 -5.93 9.67
N ASP A 121 15.64 -6.17 10.80
CA ASP A 121 14.94 -6.50 12.05
C ASP A 121 14.15 -5.31 12.59
N GLN A 122 14.53 -4.07 12.26
CA GLN A 122 13.73 -2.88 12.58
C GLN A 122 12.34 -2.97 11.95
N VAL A 123 12.26 -3.37 10.67
CA VAL A 123 10.99 -3.56 9.95
C VAL A 123 10.22 -4.76 10.52
N ARG A 124 10.90 -5.87 10.83
CA ARG A 124 10.25 -7.07 11.40
C ARG A 124 9.64 -6.83 12.79
N LYS A 125 10.19 -5.89 13.57
CA LYS A 125 9.72 -5.54 14.91
C LYS A 125 8.55 -4.55 14.93
N LEU A 126 8.15 -4.01 13.77
CA LEU A 126 7.00 -3.11 13.68
C LEU A 126 5.72 -3.85 14.11
N VAL A 127 5.05 -3.27 15.11
CA VAL A 127 3.81 -3.82 15.66
C VAL A 127 2.63 -3.38 14.79
N ARG A 128 1.68 -4.29 14.56
CA ARG A 128 0.44 -4.04 13.85
C ARG A 128 -0.76 -4.42 14.75
N PRO A 129 -1.90 -3.70 14.70
CA PRO A 129 -2.17 -2.55 13.82
C PRO A 129 -1.40 -1.29 14.24
N THR A 130 -0.99 -0.49 13.25
CA THR A 130 -0.37 0.83 13.48
C THR A 130 -0.86 1.84 12.45
N ASP A 131 -1.02 3.09 12.85
CA ASP A 131 -1.16 4.19 11.89
C ASP A 131 0.20 4.55 11.28
N VAL A 132 0.18 5.37 10.23
CA VAL A 132 1.39 5.94 9.61
C VAL A 132 1.76 7.23 10.36
N PRO A 133 2.93 7.31 11.01
CA PRO A 133 3.40 8.53 11.67
C PRO A 133 3.81 9.59 10.63
N ASP A 134 3.88 10.85 11.06
CA ASP A 134 4.33 11.96 10.20
C ASP A 134 5.84 11.91 9.89
N THR A 135 6.63 11.16 10.67
CA THR A 135 8.09 11.03 10.52
C THR A 135 8.58 9.64 10.92
N GLY A 136 9.84 9.33 10.57
CA GLY A 136 10.55 8.12 10.98
C GLY A 136 10.30 6.93 10.06
N LEU A 137 10.81 5.76 10.45
CA LEU A 137 10.91 4.58 9.59
C LEU A 137 9.65 4.23 8.77
N ILE A 138 8.46 4.20 9.37
CA ILE A 138 7.22 3.85 8.63
C ILE A 138 6.86 4.95 7.64
N CYS A 139 7.03 6.23 8.00
CA CYS A 139 6.78 7.34 7.09
C CYS A 139 7.68 7.21 5.86
N ASP A 140 8.99 7.09 6.06
CA ASP A 140 9.96 7.05 4.97
C ASP A 140 9.74 5.86 4.01
N LEU A 141 9.44 4.67 4.54
CA LEU A 141 9.14 3.47 3.73
C LEU A 141 7.93 3.67 2.79
N LEU A 142 7.03 4.58 3.14
CA LEU A 142 5.81 4.88 2.41
C LEU A 142 5.89 6.20 1.64
N TRP A 143 6.87 7.07 1.88
CA TRP A 143 6.88 8.44 1.33
C TRP A 143 8.19 8.87 0.68
N ALA A 144 9.32 8.22 0.97
CA ALA A 144 10.61 8.65 0.44
C ALA A 144 10.70 8.47 -1.08
N ASP A 145 11.29 9.47 -1.75
CA ASP A 145 11.53 9.47 -3.20
C ASP A 145 13.04 9.44 -3.48
N PRO A 146 13.49 8.75 -4.55
CA PRO A 146 14.88 8.84 -4.99
C PRO A 146 15.14 10.16 -5.73
N ASP A 147 16.27 10.82 -5.44
CA ASP A 147 16.75 11.98 -6.19
C ASP A 147 18.20 11.75 -6.66
N LYS A 148 18.45 11.96 -7.96
CA LYS A 148 19.75 11.75 -8.61
C LYS A 148 20.76 12.86 -8.31
N ASP A 149 20.27 14.04 -7.93
CA ASP A 149 21.07 15.25 -7.73
C ASP A 149 21.45 15.43 -6.25
N ILE A 150 20.95 14.55 -5.37
CA ILE A 150 21.24 14.55 -3.93
C ILE A 150 22.24 13.43 -3.58
N ALA A 151 23.31 13.80 -2.88
CA ALA A 151 24.19 12.85 -2.22
C ALA A 151 23.79 12.70 -0.74
N GLY A 152 23.35 11.50 -0.34
CA GLY A 152 22.89 11.23 1.02
C GLY A 152 21.38 11.41 1.17
N TRP A 153 20.96 12.19 2.17
CA TRP A 153 19.55 12.41 2.51
C TRP A 153 19.21 13.90 2.42
N ALA A 154 17.99 14.20 1.99
CA ALA A 154 17.43 15.55 2.00
C ALA A 154 15.98 15.51 2.48
N GLU A 155 15.47 16.66 2.91
CA GLU A 155 14.04 16.81 3.21
C GLU A 155 13.22 16.70 1.92
N ASN A 156 12.07 16.03 2.02
CA ASN A 156 11.08 15.92 0.96
C ASN A 156 9.87 16.78 1.34
N ASP A 157 9.40 17.61 0.41
CA ASP A 157 8.26 18.53 0.62
C ASP A 157 6.89 17.84 0.54
N ARG A 158 6.85 16.54 0.25
CA ARG A 158 5.62 15.73 0.12
C ARG A 158 4.97 15.33 1.42
#